data_AF-A0A212M1K4-F1
#
_entry.id   AF-A0A212M1K4-F1
#
_cell.length_a   1.000
_cell.length_b   1.000
_cell.length_c   1.000
_cell.angle_alpha   90.00
_cell.angle_beta   90.00
_cell.angle_gamma   90.00
#
_symmetry.space_group_name_H-M   'P 1'
#
loop_
_entity.id
_entity.type
_entity.pdbx_description
1 polymer ?
#
loop_
_entity_poly.entity_id
_entity_poly.type
_entity_poly.pdbx_seq_one_letter_code
_entity_poly.pdbx_strand_id
1 'polypeptide(L)'
;MRVSTNMLSFNFMISLNKNLGRQNKIQQQLSDGKALHRPSDDPVKTIRSLRFNINLKENEQYTQHVKDSISWMETTDGAMSDLSSLTIRAKELVVKSVSVNPDMALDAIANELDGIINQMIEIGNTKIGDRYVFAGQNDKIQPFQRRTVTAADGTQTEAVVYSGDTNKISMRIQPGSVTPSQDSVNLTGEDVFGFHTITENGKEIQTAQVLNDLIKVKEALKGQTSAKSNPAGGDISQTSADAHNAFTLRIEEVDGAGLPTKVSYSIDGGVTWESSGGIPPNPKIAIDGTGKVTITDTDGLGTATVEYQLTAAAANKTGDTYTLPHTASDRDLQWLSKSGLYLVDNAHSHILQAQTEMGARMAMYIQAQALLEKNNVVITEDVSANEDLDIAKAIIDFKTSESIYRAALSVGAKLMPPSLVDFMS
;
A
#
# COMPACT_ATOMS: atom_id res chain seq x y z
N MET A 1 -80.58 25.67 25.40
CA MET A 1 -80.03 25.83 24.03
C MET A 1 -80.53 24.68 23.17
N ARG A 2 -81.25 24.94 22.07
CA ARG A 2 -81.64 23.91 21.10
C ARG A 2 -80.48 23.69 20.13
N VAL A 3 -79.97 22.46 20.06
CA VAL A 3 -79.05 22.07 18.98
C VAL A 3 -79.85 22.17 17.68
N SER A 4 -79.46 23.10 16.81
CA SER A 4 -80.09 23.29 15.50
C SER A 4 -79.83 22.08 14.60
N THR A 5 -80.82 21.64 13.82
CA THR A 5 -80.69 20.59 12.80
C THR A 5 -79.52 20.85 11.84
N ASN A 6 -79.20 22.12 11.57
CA ASN A 6 -78.03 22.52 10.78
C ASN A 6 -76.71 22.20 11.49
N MET A 7 -76.65 22.31 12.81
CA MET A 7 -75.45 21.98 13.59
C MET A 7 -75.24 20.46 13.67
N LEU A 8 -76.30 19.65 13.70
CA LEU A 8 -76.22 18.18 13.61
C LEU A 8 -75.77 17.72 12.22
N SER A 9 -76.33 18.30 11.16
CA SER A 9 -75.94 18.00 9.78
C SER A 9 -74.49 18.42 9.49
N PHE A 10 -74.06 19.59 9.98
CA PHE A 10 -72.68 20.06 9.84
C PHE A 10 -71.67 19.18 10.60
N ASN A 11 -71.99 18.79 11.84
CA ASN A 11 -71.15 17.84 12.61
C ASN A 11 -71.08 16.46 11.95
N PHE A 12 -72.17 16.00 11.34
CA PHE A 12 -72.20 14.75 10.55
C PHE A 12 -71.29 14.85 9.32
N MET A 13 -71.38 15.92 8.53
CA MET A 13 -70.51 16.15 7.37
C MET A 13 -69.03 16.28 7.73
N ILE A 14 -68.69 16.92 8.86
CA ILE A 14 -67.32 16.95 9.38
C ILE A 14 -66.85 15.53 9.74
N SER A 15 -67.69 14.76 10.42
CA SER A 15 -67.34 13.40 10.86
C SER A 15 -67.17 12.45 9.67
N LEU A 16 -68.01 12.59 8.64
CA LEU A 16 -67.96 11.81 7.42
C LEU A 16 -66.72 12.15 6.59
N ASN A 17 -66.41 13.44 6.41
CA ASN A 17 -65.16 13.86 5.77
C ASN A 17 -63.91 13.41 6.55
N LYS A 18 -63.94 13.45 7.88
CA LYS A 18 -62.86 12.90 8.72
C LYS A 18 -62.69 11.39 8.53
N ASN A 19 -63.79 10.64 8.45
CA ASN A 19 -63.75 9.20 8.23
C ASN A 19 -63.24 8.85 6.82
N LEU A 20 -63.71 9.57 5.79
CA LEU A 20 -63.22 9.43 4.41
C LEU A 20 -61.71 9.72 4.31
N GLY A 21 -61.24 10.78 4.99
CA GLY A 21 -59.81 11.11 5.07
C GLY A 21 -58.99 10.02 5.77
N ARG A 22 -59.51 9.45 6.86
CA ARG A 22 -58.88 8.30 7.55
C ARG A 22 -58.83 7.07 6.66
N GLN A 23 -59.92 6.75 5.96
CA GLN A 23 -59.99 5.62 5.04
C GLN A 23 -58.96 5.75 3.90
N ASN A 24 -58.87 6.93 3.28
CA ASN A 24 -57.86 7.21 2.25
C ASN A 24 -56.43 7.06 2.78
N LYS A 25 -56.16 7.53 4.00
CA LYS A 25 -54.84 7.36 4.63
C LYS A 25 -54.49 5.89 4.85
N ILE A 26 -55.41 5.09 5.40
CA ILE A 26 -55.17 3.66 5.60
C ILE A 26 -55.00 2.95 4.26
N GLN A 27 -55.78 3.30 3.24
CA GLN A 27 -55.62 2.77 1.89
C GLN A 27 -54.24 3.09 1.32
N GLN A 28 -53.74 4.32 1.53
CA GLN A 28 -52.41 4.72 1.10
C GLN A 28 -51.31 3.91 1.81
N GLN A 29 -51.39 3.80 3.14
CA GLN A 29 -50.47 2.98 3.95
C GLN A 29 -50.50 1.49 3.56
N LEU A 30 -51.68 0.96 3.23
CA LEU A 30 -51.81 -0.42 2.76
C LEU A 30 -51.22 -0.62 1.35
N SER A 31 -51.15 0.45 0.55
CA SER A 31 -50.64 0.39 -0.83
C SER A 31 -49.11 0.42 -0.89
N ASP A 32 -48.45 1.20 -0.03
CA ASP A 32 -46.98 1.29 0.00
C ASP A 32 -46.34 0.44 1.11
N GLY A 33 -47.14 -0.10 2.03
CA GLY A 33 -46.70 -0.92 3.15
C GLY A 33 -46.03 -0.14 4.28
N LYS A 34 -45.99 1.19 4.22
CA LYS A 34 -45.31 2.03 5.23
C LYS A 34 -46.31 2.72 6.13
N ALA A 35 -46.03 2.68 7.43
CA ALA A 35 -46.79 3.41 8.43
C ALA A 35 -46.57 4.94 8.32
N LEU A 36 -45.39 5.37 7.86
CA LEU A 36 -44.95 6.77 7.84
C LEU A 36 -44.83 7.31 6.41
N HIS A 37 -45.54 8.40 6.13
CA HIS A 37 -45.43 9.11 4.84
C HIS A 37 -45.06 10.58 5.00
N ARG A 38 -45.47 11.18 6.13
CA ARG A 38 -45.25 12.59 6.41
C ARG A 38 -44.67 12.75 7.81
N PRO A 39 -43.77 13.73 8.03
CA PRO A 39 -43.30 14.07 9.38
C PRO A 39 -44.42 14.41 10.36
N SER A 40 -45.57 14.84 9.86
CA SER A 40 -46.77 15.12 10.67
C SER A 40 -47.49 13.87 11.19
N ASP A 41 -47.24 12.68 10.62
CA ASP A 41 -47.93 11.45 11.01
C ASP A 41 -47.40 10.91 12.36
N ASP A 42 -46.09 10.97 12.58
CA ASP A 42 -45.43 10.74 13.87
C ASP A 42 -44.03 11.37 13.85
N PRO A 43 -43.84 12.57 14.44
CA PRO A 43 -42.57 13.27 14.38
C PRO A 43 -41.44 12.52 15.10
N VAL A 44 -41.75 11.70 16.12
CA VAL A 44 -40.74 10.95 16.88
C VAL A 44 -40.22 9.79 16.03
N LYS A 45 -41.12 9.01 15.42
CA LYS A 45 -40.72 7.93 14.52
C LYS A 45 -40.02 8.45 13.27
N THR A 46 -40.46 9.60 12.73
CA THR A 46 -39.79 10.21 11.57
C THR A 46 -38.35 10.59 11.88
N ILE A 47 -38.05 11.20 13.03
CA ILE A 47 -36.67 11.54 13.41
C ILE A 47 -35.80 10.29 13.54
N ARG A 48 -36.34 9.21 14.13
CA ARG A 48 -35.64 7.92 14.25
C ARG A 48 -35.35 7.31 12.88
N SER A 49 -36.36 7.25 12.00
CA SER A 49 -36.22 6.79 10.63
C SER A 49 -35.17 7.60 9.87
N LEU A 50 -35.18 8.94 9.97
CA LEU A 50 -34.15 9.78 9.35
C LEU A 50 -32.75 9.45 9.85
N ARG A 51 -32.58 9.27 11.16
CA ARG A 51 -31.29 8.87 11.74
C ARG A 51 -30.85 7.50 11.24
N PHE A 52 -31.74 6.51 11.22
CA PHE A 52 -31.41 5.17 10.72
C PHE A 52 -31.07 5.18 9.23
N ASN A 53 -31.80 5.93 8.41
CA ASN A 53 -31.50 6.08 6.98
C ASN A 53 -30.15 6.78 6.74
N ILE A 54 -29.79 7.80 7.54
CA ILE A 54 -28.45 8.42 7.47
C ILE A 54 -27.38 7.40 7.83
N ASN A 55 -27.54 6.70 8.97
CA ASN A 55 -26.60 5.66 9.40
C ASN A 55 -26.48 4.53 8.38
N LEU A 56 -27.59 4.12 7.76
CA LEU A 56 -27.65 3.10 6.72
C LEU A 56 -26.81 3.53 5.51
N LYS A 57 -27.07 4.74 5.01
CA LYS A 57 -26.34 5.28 3.85
C LYS A 57 -24.86 5.51 4.14
N GLU A 58 -24.51 5.90 5.36
CA GLU A 58 -23.10 5.98 5.78
C GLU A 58 -22.45 4.59 5.82
N ASN A 59 -23.14 3.60 6.37
CA ASN A 59 -22.65 2.22 6.44
C ASN A 59 -22.54 1.57 5.05
N GLU A 60 -23.46 1.84 4.14
CA GLU A 60 -23.37 1.42 2.73
C GLU A 60 -22.14 2.02 2.05
N GLN A 61 -21.84 3.30 2.28
CA GLN A 61 -20.63 3.94 1.77
C GLN A 61 -19.37 3.30 2.33
N TYR A 62 -19.31 3.05 3.66
CA TYR A 62 -18.17 2.34 4.26
C TYR A 62 -18.02 0.92 3.71
N THR A 63 -19.14 0.20 3.51
CA THR A 63 -19.14 -1.13 2.90
C THR A 63 -18.54 -1.09 1.50
N GLN A 64 -18.90 -0.09 0.69
CA GLN A 64 -18.34 0.08 -0.65
C GLN A 64 -16.84 0.42 -0.59
N HIS A 65 -16.44 1.35 0.28
CA HIS A 65 -15.03 1.70 0.47
C HIS A 65 -14.19 0.51 0.91
N VAL A 66 -14.69 -0.35 1.80
CA VAL A 66 -13.99 -1.58 2.21
C VAL A 66 -13.86 -2.55 1.04
N LYS A 67 -14.90 -2.72 0.21
CA LYS A 67 -14.84 -3.58 -0.99
C LYS A 67 -13.82 -3.08 -2.01
N ASP A 68 -13.83 -1.77 -2.28
CA ASP A 68 -12.86 -1.14 -3.17
C ASP A 68 -11.44 -1.29 -2.62
N SER A 69 -11.29 -1.19 -1.29
CA SER A 69 -10.01 -1.38 -0.61
C SER A 69 -9.51 -2.81 -0.74
N ILE A 70 -10.37 -3.81 -0.50
CA ILE A 70 -10.01 -5.23 -0.66
C ILE A 70 -9.58 -5.51 -2.10
N SER A 71 -10.30 -5.00 -3.10
CA SER A 71 -9.93 -5.19 -4.51
C SER A 71 -8.54 -4.61 -4.85
N TRP A 72 -8.22 -3.44 -4.28
CA TRP A 72 -6.89 -2.85 -4.41
C TRP A 72 -5.81 -3.71 -3.72
N MET A 73 -6.10 -4.18 -2.50
CA MET A 73 -5.19 -5.04 -1.73
C MET A 73 -4.95 -6.38 -2.41
N GLU A 74 -5.98 -7.02 -2.99
CA GLU A 74 -5.87 -8.26 -3.76
C GLU A 74 -4.97 -8.10 -4.99
N THR A 75 -5.16 -7.00 -5.73
CA THR A 75 -4.30 -6.69 -6.89
C THR A 75 -2.85 -6.46 -6.45
N THR A 76 -2.66 -5.80 -5.30
CA THR A 76 -1.34 -5.54 -4.74
C THR A 76 -0.67 -6.84 -4.24
N ASP A 77 -1.41 -7.70 -3.55
CA ASP A 77 -0.91 -8.99 -3.03
C ASP A 77 -0.54 -9.95 -4.16
N GLY A 78 -1.35 -10.01 -5.23
CA GLY A 78 -1.01 -10.76 -6.44
C GLY A 78 0.31 -10.29 -7.06
N ALA A 79 0.47 -8.97 -7.22
CA ALA A 79 1.73 -8.40 -7.69
C ALA A 79 2.91 -8.70 -6.74
N MET A 80 2.72 -8.68 -5.41
CA MET A 80 3.76 -9.07 -4.45
C MET A 80 4.14 -10.54 -4.54
N SER A 81 3.16 -11.42 -4.71
CA SER A 81 3.38 -12.86 -4.90
C SER A 81 4.22 -13.14 -6.15
N ASP A 82 3.94 -12.42 -7.24
CA ASP A 82 4.71 -12.52 -8.48
C ASP A 82 6.14 -11.98 -8.29
N LEU A 83 6.31 -10.83 -7.63
CA LEU A 83 7.64 -10.30 -7.28
C LEU A 83 8.44 -11.24 -6.38
N SER A 84 7.80 -11.87 -5.39
CA SER A 84 8.42 -12.85 -4.49
C SER A 84 8.93 -14.05 -5.28
N SER A 85 8.10 -14.59 -6.18
CA SER A 85 8.47 -15.70 -7.07
C SER A 85 9.63 -15.35 -8.00
N LEU A 86 9.62 -14.14 -8.57
CA LEU A 86 10.72 -13.64 -9.41
C LEU A 86 12.02 -13.45 -8.63
N THR A 87 11.94 -13.00 -7.37
CA THR A 87 13.12 -12.82 -6.51
C THR A 87 13.71 -14.16 -6.10
N ILE A 88 12.87 -15.17 -5.81
CA ILE A 88 13.33 -16.54 -5.59
C ILE A 88 14.05 -17.08 -6.84
N ARG A 89 13.49 -16.86 -8.03
CA ARG A 89 14.15 -17.24 -9.28
C ARG A 89 15.48 -16.50 -9.49
N ALA A 90 15.53 -15.21 -9.19
CA ALA A 90 16.77 -14.44 -9.22
C ALA A 90 17.82 -15.04 -8.27
N LYS A 91 17.41 -15.45 -7.07
CA LYS A 91 18.28 -16.14 -6.10
C LYS A 91 18.80 -17.47 -6.64
N GLU A 92 17.94 -18.28 -7.25
CA GLU A 92 18.34 -19.55 -7.88
C GLU A 92 19.40 -19.33 -8.96
N LEU A 93 19.23 -18.29 -9.79
CA LEU A 93 20.20 -17.92 -10.81
C LEU A 93 21.54 -17.48 -10.21
N VAL A 94 21.53 -16.70 -9.14
CA VAL A 94 22.75 -16.31 -8.42
C VAL A 94 23.44 -17.53 -7.83
N VAL A 95 22.72 -18.43 -7.16
CA VAL A 95 23.30 -19.68 -6.62
C VAL A 95 23.87 -20.57 -7.74
N LYS A 96 23.16 -20.68 -8.86
CA LYS A 96 23.63 -21.42 -10.03
C LYS A 96 24.91 -20.81 -10.60
N SER A 97 25.01 -19.49 -10.66
CA SER A 97 26.20 -18.80 -11.17
C SER A 97 27.45 -19.02 -10.33
N VAL A 98 27.31 -19.30 -9.02
CA VAL A 98 28.44 -19.64 -8.13
C VAL A 98 29.00 -21.05 -8.41
N SER A 99 28.19 -21.96 -8.96
CA SER A 99 28.55 -23.37 -9.17
C SER A 99 28.89 -23.72 -10.63
N VAL A 100 28.61 -22.83 -11.58
CA VAL A 100 28.78 -23.06 -13.03
C VAL A 100 30.00 -22.29 -13.55
N ASN A 101 30.94 -22.99 -14.21
CA ASN A 101 32.14 -22.39 -14.79
C ASN A 101 32.30 -22.74 -16.29
N PRO A 102 31.54 -22.05 -17.15
CA PRO A 102 32.12 -21.36 -18.30
C PRO A 102 31.64 -19.90 -18.43
N ASP A 103 32.49 -19.01 -18.94
CA ASP A 103 32.20 -17.57 -19.08
C ASP A 103 30.94 -17.27 -19.90
N MET A 104 30.65 -18.07 -20.93
CA MET A 104 29.43 -17.93 -21.74
C MET A 104 28.15 -18.26 -20.96
N ALA A 105 28.21 -19.15 -19.97
CA ALA A 105 27.03 -19.51 -19.18
C ALA A 105 26.66 -18.41 -18.19
N LEU A 106 27.66 -17.68 -17.67
CA LEU A 106 27.46 -16.55 -16.76
C LEU A 106 26.85 -15.34 -17.49
N ASP A 107 27.25 -15.08 -18.74
CA ASP A 107 26.59 -14.06 -19.58
C ASP A 107 25.12 -14.41 -19.87
N ALA A 108 24.84 -15.69 -20.13
CA ALA A 108 23.46 -16.17 -20.32
C ALA A 108 22.61 -15.99 -19.05
N ILE A 109 23.17 -16.32 -17.87
CA ILE A 109 22.52 -16.09 -16.58
C ILE A 109 22.30 -14.60 -16.32
N ALA A 110 23.25 -13.74 -16.66
CA ALA A 110 23.09 -12.29 -16.53
C ALA A 110 21.95 -11.75 -17.42
N ASN A 111 21.79 -12.29 -18.63
CA ASN A 111 20.68 -11.93 -19.52
C ASN A 111 19.34 -12.48 -19.01
N GLU A 112 19.31 -13.66 -18.39
CA GLU A 112 18.10 -14.18 -17.74
C GLU A 112 17.70 -13.32 -16.54
N LEU A 113 18.67 -12.90 -15.72
CA LEU A 113 18.45 -11.98 -14.61
C LEU A 113 17.95 -10.61 -15.11
N ASP A 114 18.46 -10.12 -16.25
CA ASP A 114 17.95 -8.91 -16.89
C ASP A 114 16.47 -9.03 -17.31
N GLY A 115 16.10 -10.19 -17.85
CA GLY A 115 14.70 -10.52 -18.15
C GLY A 115 13.82 -10.47 -16.90
N ILE A 116 14.29 -11.04 -15.79
CA ILE A 116 13.59 -11.00 -14.51
C ILE A 116 13.45 -9.56 -13.99
N ILE A 117 14.50 -8.73 -14.08
CA ILE A 117 14.44 -7.31 -13.70
C ILE A 117 13.39 -6.56 -14.54
N ASN A 118 13.34 -6.81 -15.85
CA ASN A 118 12.33 -6.19 -16.72
C ASN A 118 10.90 -6.64 -16.35
N GLN A 119 10.71 -7.91 -16.01
CA GLN A 119 9.42 -8.42 -15.51
C GLN A 119 9.02 -7.78 -14.17
N MET A 120 9.96 -7.61 -13.24
CA MET A 120 9.68 -6.93 -11.97
C MET A 120 9.31 -5.46 -12.18
N ILE A 121 9.91 -4.77 -13.16
CA ILE A 121 9.51 -3.40 -13.53
C ILE A 121 8.10 -3.38 -14.12
N GLU A 122 7.73 -4.37 -14.93
CA GLU A 122 6.37 -4.50 -15.46
C GLU A 122 5.35 -4.70 -14.33
N ILE A 123 5.65 -5.58 -13.38
CA ILE A 123 4.80 -5.80 -12.20
C ILE A 123 4.73 -4.54 -11.32
N GLY A 124 5.85 -3.83 -11.12
CA GLY A 124 5.88 -2.54 -10.44
C GLY A 124 5.03 -1.47 -11.12
N ASN A 125 4.76 -1.63 -12.42
CA ASN A 125 3.88 -0.77 -13.22
C ASN A 125 2.46 -1.35 -13.39
N THR A 126 2.05 -2.32 -12.57
CA THR A 126 0.69 -2.87 -12.59
C THR A 126 -0.34 -1.78 -12.27
N LYS A 127 -1.48 -1.84 -12.97
CA LYS A 127 -2.57 -0.88 -12.85
C LYS A 127 -3.87 -1.56 -12.42
N ILE A 128 -4.66 -0.81 -11.65
CA ILE A 128 -6.06 -1.12 -11.35
C ILE A 128 -6.94 -0.04 -11.98
N GLY A 129 -7.71 -0.42 -13.01
CA GLY A 129 -8.38 0.55 -13.89
C GLY A 129 -7.36 1.45 -14.60
N ASP A 130 -7.37 2.75 -14.27
CA ASP A 130 -6.48 3.77 -14.82
C ASP A 130 -5.37 4.22 -13.85
N ARG A 131 -5.22 3.54 -12.71
CA ARG A 131 -4.35 3.96 -11.61
C ARG A 131 -3.23 2.96 -11.38
N TYR A 132 -2.00 3.43 -11.22
CA TYR A 132 -0.85 2.61 -10.85
C TYR A 132 -0.88 2.29 -9.35
N VAL A 133 -0.73 1.00 -9.02
CA VAL A 133 -0.90 0.49 -7.66
C VAL A 133 0.22 0.98 -6.71
N PHE A 134 1.45 1.06 -7.22
CA PHE A 134 2.66 1.41 -6.44
C PHE A 134 3.10 2.87 -6.56
N ALA A 135 2.35 3.72 -7.25
CA ALA A 135 2.72 5.12 -7.51
C ALA A 135 2.31 6.09 -6.38
N GLY A 136 1.76 5.58 -5.28
CA GLY A 136 1.23 6.42 -4.19
C GLY A 136 0.01 7.22 -4.64
N GLN A 137 -0.09 8.48 -4.19
CA GLN A 137 -1.14 9.41 -4.64
C GLN A 137 -0.96 9.90 -6.09
N ASN A 138 0.25 9.81 -6.64
CA ASN A 138 0.53 10.16 -8.04
C ASN A 138 0.21 8.99 -8.99
N ASP A 139 -1.01 8.49 -8.87
CA ASP A 139 -1.51 7.26 -9.50
C ASP A 139 -1.61 7.28 -11.05
N LYS A 140 -1.39 8.43 -11.69
CA LYS A 140 -1.43 8.59 -13.16
C LYS A 140 -0.07 8.56 -13.84
N ILE A 141 1.01 8.62 -13.07
CA ILE A 141 2.38 8.63 -13.58
C ILE A 141 2.93 7.21 -13.47
N GLN A 142 3.57 6.72 -14.53
CA GLN A 142 4.24 5.44 -14.49
C GLN A 142 5.33 5.45 -13.40
N PRO A 143 5.23 4.59 -12.37
CA PRO A 143 6.09 4.68 -11.21
C PRO A 143 7.54 4.27 -11.49
N PHE A 144 7.78 3.18 -12.22
CA PHE A 144 9.12 2.64 -12.43
C PHE A 144 9.56 2.77 -13.88
N GLN A 145 10.68 3.46 -14.08
CA GLN A 145 11.33 3.58 -15.38
C GLN A 145 12.81 3.24 -15.25
N ARG A 146 13.27 2.31 -16.10
CA ARG A 146 14.70 1.99 -16.21
C ARG A 146 15.37 3.08 -17.03
N ARG A 147 16.34 3.79 -16.43
CA ARG A 147 17.13 4.81 -17.12
C ARG A 147 18.59 4.72 -16.68
N THR A 148 19.50 4.96 -17.60
CA THR A 148 20.90 5.20 -17.28
C THR A 148 21.01 6.55 -16.58
N VAL A 149 21.34 6.53 -15.29
CA VAL A 149 21.55 7.73 -14.47
C VAL A 149 23.04 8.07 -14.57
N THR A 150 23.33 9.32 -14.91
CA THR A 150 24.71 9.82 -14.94
C THR A 150 25.00 10.48 -13.60
N ALA A 151 25.85 9.87 -12.77
CA ALA A 151 26.28 10.51 -11.53
C ALA A 151 27.03 11.82 -11.83
N ALA A 152 27.14 12.71 -10.84
CA ALA A 152 27.86 13.99 -10.98
C ALA A 152 29.34 13.82 -11.39
N ASP A 153 29.89 12.62 -11.25
CA ASP A 153 31.26 12.21 -11.61
C ASP A 153 31.37 11.65 -13.06
N GLY A 154 30.30 11.72 -13.85
CA GLY A 154 30.27 11.21 -15.23
C GLY A 154 30.12 9.69 -15.37
N THR A 155 30.06 8.94 -14.26
CA THR A 155 29.79 7.50 -14.27
C THR A 155 28.33 7.22 -14.65
N GLN A 156 28.14 6.44 -15.71
CA GLN A 156 26.83 5.97 -16.14
C GLN A 156 26.50 4.67 -15.42
N THR A 157 25.44 4.67 -14.60
CA THR A 157 24.91 3.47 -13.96
C THR A 157 23.48 3.24 -14.41
N GLU A 158 23.12 2.00 -14.71
CA GLU A 158 21.72 1.65 -14.95
C GLU A 158 21.00 1.64 -13.60
N ALA A 159 19.95 2.47 -13.47
CA ALA A 159 19.13 2.50 -12.26
C ALA A 159 17.65 2.50 -12.62
N VAL A 160 16.82 2.00 -11.71
CA VAL A 160 15.37 2.14 -11.83
C VAL A 160 14.93 3.36 -11.04
N VAL A 161 14.50 4.39 -11.77
CA VAL A 161 14.02 5.64 -11.21
C VAL A 161 12.56 5.50 -10.81
N TYR A 162 12.25 5.91 -9.58
CA TYR A 162 10.89 6.02 -9.08
C TYR A 162 10.37 7.44 -9.27
N SER A 163 9.22 7.58 -9.93
CA SER A 163 8.56 8.86 -10.20
C SER A 163 7.19 9.01 -9.51
N GLY A 164 6.86 8.11 -8.57
CA GLY A 164 5.65 8.17 -7.77
C GLY A 164 5.81 9.00 -6.48
N ASP A 165 4.85 8.87 -5.58
CA ASP A 165 4.82 9.54 -4.28
C ASP A 165 4.81 8.53 -3.12
N THR A 166 5.32 8.94 -1.96
CA THR A 166 5.30 8.16 -0.70
C THR A 166 4.00 8.34 0.08
N ASN A 167 3.09 9.20 -0.42
CA ASN A 167 1.78 9.38 0.19
C ASN A 167 0.86 8.17 -0.02
N LYS A 168 0.24 7.75 1.08
CA LYS A 168 -0.73 6.64 1.11
C LYS A 168 -2.13 7.13 0.73
N ILE A 169 -2.89 6.27 0.07
CA ILE A 169 -4.31 6.42 -0.25
C ILE A 169 -5.09 5.76 0.88
N SER A 170 -5.93 6.53 1.58
CA SER A 170 -6.79 6.02 2.65
C SER A 170 -8.26 6.10 2.27
N MET A 171 -9.02 5.05 2.55
CA MET A 171 -10.48 5.05 2.39
C MET A 171 -11.15 5.05 3.76
N ARG A 172 -12.31 5.69 3.86
CA ARG A 172 -13.07 5.77 5.12
C ARG A 172 -13.79 4.46 5.38
N ILE A 173 -13.46 3.80 6.48
CA ILE A 173 -14.09 2.52 6.89
C ILE A 173 -14.82 2.59 8.23
N GLN A 174 -14.67 3.69 8.98
CA GLN A 174 -15.34 3.92 10.26
C GLN A 174 -15.72 5.41 10.43
N PRO A 175 -16.78 5.74 11.19
CA PRO A 175 -17.06 7.13 11.59
C PRO A 175 -15.89 7.73 12.36
N GLY A 176 -15.30 8.79 11.80
CA GLY A 176 -14.11 9.47 12.32
C GLY A 176 -13.32 10.17 11.23
N SER A 177 -12.18 10.75 11.61
CA SER A 177 -11.18 11.26 10.66
C SER A 177 -10.37 10.09 10.12
N VAL A 178 -10.12 10.05 8.81
CA VAL A 178 -9.16 9.08 8.26
C VAL A 178 -7.79 9.32 8.88
N THR A 179 -7.17 8.25 9.37
CA THR A 179 -5.77 8.33 9.77
C THR A 179 -4.94 7.65 8.69
N PRO A 180 -4.11 8.39 7.93
CA PRO A 180 -3.35 7.85 6.79
C PRO A 180 -2.41 6.69 7.14
N SER A 181 -2.11 6.45 8.42
CA SER A 181 -1.26 5.33 8.87
C SER A 181 -2.03 4.04 9.16
N GLN A 182 -3.34 4.11 9.44
CA GLN A 182 -4.15 2.97 9.86
C GLN A 182 -5.15 2.56 8.77
N ASP A 183 -5.69 3.53 8.02
CA ASP A 183 -6.71 3.30 6.99
C ASP A 183 -6.14 3.31 5.56
N SER A 184 -4.82 3.26 5.42
CA SER A 184 -4.17 3.20 4.10
C SER A 184 -4.40 1.87 3.40
N VAL A 185 -4.84 1.95 2.15
CA VAL A 185 -5.21 0.83 1.28
C VAL A 185 -4.06 0.39 0.39
N ASN A 186 -3.19 1.32 -0.01
CA ASN A 186 -2.05 1.03 -0.88
C ASN A 186 -0.77 0.77 -0.07
N LEU A 187 0.12 0.00 -0.68
CA LEU A 187 1.55 0.02 -0.38
C LEU A 187 2.24 0.91 -1.42
N THR A 188 3.15 1.76 -0.97
CA THR A 188 3.89 2.65 -1.86
C THR A 188 5.10 1.92 -2.46
N GLY A 189 5.69 2.49 -3.52
CA GLY A 189 6.93 1.98 -4.08
C GLY A 189 8.06 1.92 -3.06
N GLU A 190 8.04 2.80 -2.05
CA GLU A 190 8.99 2.80 -0.93
C GLU A 190 8.84 1.53 -0.08
N ASP A 191 7.60 1.25 0.32
CA ASP A 191 7.27 0.14 1.22
C ASP A 191 7.64 -1.22 0.57
N VAL A 192 7.55 -1.33 -0.76
CA VAL A 192 7.82 -2.58 -1.51
C VAL A 192 9.27 -2.72 -1.95
N PHE A 193 9.82 -1.70 -2.60
CA PHE A 193 11.10 -1.79 -3.31
C PHE A 193 12.26 -1.12 -2.56
N GLY A 194 11.97 -0.40 -1.47
CA GLY A 194 12.93 0.44 -0.75
C GLY A 194 13.41 1.61 -1.62
N PHE A 195 13.70 2.75 -1.00
CA PHE A 195 14.29 3.88 -1.72
C PHE A 195 15.74 4.13 -1.35
N HIS A 196 16.51 4.34 -2.41
CA HIS A 196 17.84 4.90 -2.35
C HIS A 196 17.86 6.20 -3.16
N THR A 197 18.28 7.29 -2.52
CA THR A 197 18.35 8.61 -3.17
C THR A 197 19.70 8.76 -3.86
N ILE A 198 19.68 8.90 -5.19
CA ILE A 198 20.88 9.20 -5.99
C ILE A 198 20.81 10.67 -6.40
N THR A 199 21.94 11.38 -6.33
CA THR A 199 22.02 12.76 -6.81
C THR A 199 22.48 12.77 -8.27
N GLU A 200 21.61 13.20 -9.19
CA GLU A 200 21.97 13.46 -10.60
C GLU A 200 22.00 14.98 -10.83
N ASN A 201 23.14 15.52 -11.25
CA ASN A 201 23.29 16.95 -11.58
C ASN A 201 22.78 17.92 -10.49
N GLY A 202 22.97 17.56 -9.21
CA GLY A 202 22.52 18.37 -8.06
C GLY A 202 21.03 18.22 -7.71
N LYS A 203 20.30 17.30 -8.34
CA LYS A 203 18.91 16.97 -8.03
C LYS A 203 18.81 15.57 -7.44
N GLU A 204 18.13 15.44 -6.30
CA GLU A 204 17.83 14.16 -5.67
C GLU A 204 16.80 13.38 -6.50
N ILE A 205 17.14 12.16 -6.86
CA ILE A 205 16.29 11.20 -7.58
C ILE A 205 16.10 9.98 -6.70
N GLN A 206 14.85 9.60 -6.47
CA GLN A 206 14.52 8.37 -5.77
C GLN A 206 14.66 7.19 -6.73
N THR A 207 15.37 6.16 -6.29
CA THR A 207 15.57 4.93 -7.05
C THR A 207 15.19 3.71 -6.23
N ALA A 208 14.70 2.67 -6.90
CA ALA A 208 14.28 1.43 -6.27
C ALA A 208 15.50 0.63 -5.81
N GLN A 209 15.70 0.51 -4.50
CA GLN A 209 16.87 -0.15 -3.92
C GLN A 209 16.95 -1.62 -4.35
N VAL A 210 15.83 -2.36 -4.24
CA VAL A 210 15.74 -3.77 -4.62
C VAL A 210 16.15 -3.99 -6.08
N LEU A 211 15.66 -3.17 -7.00
CA LEU A 211 15.95 -3.32 -8.42
C LEU A 211 17.39 -2.89 -8.74
N ASN A 212 17.90 -1.85 -8.08
CA ASN A 212 19.29 -1.43 -8.22
C ASN A 212 20.27 -2.49 -7.69
N ASP A 213 19.93 -3.16 -6.59
CA ASP A 213 20.76 -4.23 -6.02
C ASP A 213 20.83 -5.44 -6.95
N LEU A 214 19.73 -5.78 -7.64
CA LEU A 214 19.74 -6.79 -8.70
C LEU A 214 20.51 -6.35 -9.95
N ILE A 215 20.50 -5.05 -10.28
CA ILE A 215 21.33 -4.51 -11.36
C ILE A 215 22.82 -4.63 -11.01
N LYS A 216 23.23 -4.35 -9.76
CA LYS A 216 24.61 -4.57 -9.31
C LYS A 216 25.04 -6.02 -9.45
N VAL A 217 24.16 -6.96 -9.09
CA VAL A 217 24.42 -8.40 -9.26
C VAL A 217 24.56 -8.77 -10.75
N LYS A 218 23.70 -8.23 -11.62
CA LYS A 218 23.81 -8.38 -13.09
C LYS A 218 25.13 -7.82 -13.63
N GLU A 219 25.57 -6.66 -13.17
CA GLU A 219 26.82 -6.03 -13.61
C GLU A 219 28.06 -6.83 -13.15
N ALA A 220 28.06 -7.29 -11.89
CA ALA A 220 29.08 -8.20 -11.39
C ALA A 220 29.11 -9.52 -12.19
N LEU A 221 27.93 -10.04 -12.57
CA LEU A 221 27.81 -11.19 -13.44
C LEU A 221 28.36 -10.93 -14.84
N LYS A 222 28.35 -9.72 -15.40
CA LYS A 222 28.91 -9.43 -16.75
C LYS A 222 30.42 -9.18 -16.77
N GLY A 223 31.09 -9.22 -15.62
CA GLY A 223 32.54 -8.96 -15.53
C GLY A 223 32.93 -7.50 -15.78
N GLN A 224 31.97 -6.57 -15.81
CA GLN A 224 32.25 -5.15 -15.83
C GLN A 224 32.50 -4.69 -14.39
N THR A 225 33.77 -4.76 -13.97
CA THR A 225 34.24 -4.17 -12.72
C THR A 225 34.01 -2.66 -12.75
N SER A 226 32.97 -2.22 -12.06
CA SER A 226 32.92 -0.90 -11.46
C SER A 226 32.26 -1.01 -10.09
N ALA A 227 32.80 -1.87 -9.23
CA ALA A 227 32.54 -1.77 -7.80
C ALA A 227 33.37 -0.60 -7.24
N LYS A 228 32.92 0.62 -7.52
CA LYS A 228 33.35 1.86 -6.85
C LYS A 228 32.18 2.44 -6.05
N SER A 229 31.44 1.63 -5.30
CA SER A 229 30.29 2.14 -4.57
C SER A 229 30.68 2.66 -3.19
N ASN A 230 31.00 3.96 -3.11
CA ASN A 230 30.75 4.76 -1.91
C ASN A 230 29.36 5.40 -2.05
N PRO A 231 28.42 5.23 -1.10
CA PRO A 231 27.18 6.01 -1.05
C PRO A 231 27.40 7.53 -0.95
N ALA A 232 28.58 7.98 -0.52
CA ALA A 232 28.94 9.39 -0.30
C ALA A 232 29.96 9.97 -1.29
N GLY A 233 30.37 9.21 -2.32
CA GLY A 233 31.38 9.62 -3.31
C GLY A 233 32.81 9.61 -2.76
N GLY A 234 33.77 9.09 -3.53
CA GLY A 234 35.19 8.98 -3.15
C GLY A 234 35.90 7.92 -3.98
N ASP A 235 37.07 8.25 -4.52
CA ASP A 235 37.85 7.37 -5.38
C ASP A 235 39.01 6.72 -4.62
N ILE A 236 39.05 5.38 -4.67
CA ILE A 236 40.20 4.60 -4.27
C ILE A 236 40.92 4.10 -5.51
N SER A 237 42.22 4.36 -5.61
CA SER A 237 43.04 3.97 -6.76
C SER A 237 44.13 3.01 -6.32
N GLN A 238 44.21 1.88 -7.02
CA GLN A 238 45.27 0.91 -6.85
C GLN A 238 46.54 1.42 -7.54
N THR A 239 47.63 1.43 -6.80
CA THR A 239 48.94 1.91 -7.27
C THR A 239 49.94 0.80 -7.57
N SER A 240 49.62 -0.46 -7.27
CA SER A 240 50.44 -1.63 -7.65
C SER A 240 49.65 -2.65 -8.46
N ALA A 241 50.33 -3.37 -9.37
CA ALA A 241 49.72 -4.30 -10.32
C ALA A 241 49.54 -5.73 -9.76
N ASP A 242 49.78 -5.94 -8.47
CA ASP A 242 49.80 -7.27 -7.89
C ASP A 242 48.38 -7.80 -7.57
N ALA A 243 48.17 -9.07 -7.90
CA ALA A 243 46.94 -9.79 -7.65
C ALA A 243 46.71 -9.96 -6.14
N HIS A 244 45.48 -9.75 -5.69
CA HIS A 244 45.06 -9.94 -4.30
C HIS A 244 43.62 -10.46 -4.25
N ASN A 245 43.27 -11.14 -3.15
CA ASN A 245 41.90 -11.56 -2.89
C ASN A 245 40.98 -10.35 -2.68
N ALA A 246 39.74 -10.41 -3.13
CA ALA A 246 38.79 -9.31 -2.94
C ALA A 246 38.52 -9.07 -1.46
N PHE A 247 38.59 -7.82 -1.02
CA PHE A 247 38.29 -7.42 0.35
C PHE A 247 37.58 -6.07 0.37
N THR A 248 36.90 -5.81 1.47
CA THR A 248 36.18 -4.58 1.73
C THR A 248 36.87 -3.83 2.86
N LEU A 249 37.24 -2.58 2.63
CA LEU A 249 37.85 -1.69 3.61
C LEU A 249 36.77 -0.83 4.27
N ARG A 250 36.90 -0.52 5.55
CA ARG A 250 36.09 0.48 6.25
C ARG A 250 36.97 1.45 6.99
N ILE A 251 36.70 2.74 6.81
CA ILE A 251 37.42 3.80 7.52
C ILE A 251 36.86 3.91 8.94
N GLU A 252 37.68 3.64 9.95
CA GLU A 252 37.30 3.74 11.36
C GLU A 252 37.64 5.12 11.94
N GLU A 253 38.76 5.71 11.56
CA GLU A 253 39.19 7.02 12.05
C GLU A 253 39.84 7.84 10.94
N VAL A 254 39.72 9.16 11.07
CA VAL A 254 40.14 10.16 10.09
C VAL A 254 40.85 11.29 10.84
N ASP A 255 41.92 11.83 10.27
CA ASP A 255 42.61 13.01 10.82
C ASP A 255 41.84 14.32 10.57
N GLY A 256 42.33 15.42 11.14
CA GLY A 256 41.75 16.76 10.96
C GLY A 256 41.81 17.32 9.53
N ALA A 257 42.44 16.61 8.59
CA ALA A 257 42.54 16.96 7.17
C ALA A 257 41.70 16.04 6.26
N GLY A 258 41.01 15.03 6.81
CA GLY A 258 40.18 14.11 6.04
C GLY A 258 40.91 12.88 5.51
N LEU A 259 42.09 12.53 6.04
CA LEU A 259 42.82 11.31 5.68
C LEU A 259 42.55 10.19 6.70
N PRO A 260 42.34 8.94 6.24
CA PRO A 260 42.09 7.81 7.13
C PRO A 260 43.31 7.50 8.00
N THR A 261 43.15 7.52 9.33
CA THR A 261 44.19 7.12 10.31
C THR A 261 44.02 5.68 10.78
N LYS A 262 42.81 5.12 10.66
CA LYS A 262 42.51 3.72 10.99
C LYS A 262 41.50 3.14 10.02
N VAL A 263 41.77 1.94 9.53
CA VAL A 263 40.89 1.19 8.62
C VAL A 263 40.79 -0.24 9.11
N SER A 264 39.58 -0.81 9.04
CA SER A 264 39.34 -2.24 9.17
C SER A 264 39.09 -2.85 7.80
N TYR A 265 39.34 -4.15 7.67
CA TYR A 265 39.00 -4.88 6.45
C TYR A 265 38.09 -6.05 6.75
N SER A 266 37.38 -6.44 5.71
CA SER A 266 36.50 -7.59 5.70
C SER A 266 36.74 -8.37 4.42
N ILE A 267 37.15 -9.62 4.57
CA ILE A 267 37.17 -10.62 3.49
C ILE A 267 35.75 -11.18 3.21
N ASP A 268 34.77 -10.80 4.03
CA ASP A 268 33.39 -11.28 4.00
C ASP A 268 32.40 -10.21 3.49
N GLY A 269 32.87 -9.15 2.83
CA GLY A 269 31.99 -8.11 2.31
C GLY A 269 31.32 -7.24 3.39
N GLY A 270 31.92 -7.15 4.58
CA GLY A 270 31.48 -6.26 5.66
C GLY A 270 30.74 -6.92 6.84
N VAL A 271 30.73 -8.26 6.90
CA VAL A 271 30.08 -9.03 7.99
C VAL A 271 30.96 -9.12 9.23
N THR A 272 32.25 -9.38 9.04
CA THR A 272 33.28 -9.42 10.08
C THR A 272 34.33 -8.37 9.77
N TRP A 273 34.73 -7.59 10.78
CA TRP A 273 35.68 -6.49 10.62
C TRP A 273 36.91 -6.77 11.46
N GLU A 274 38.06 -6.82 10.81
CA GLU A 274 39.35 -6.95 11.48
C GLU A 274 40.09 -5.62 11.42
N SER A 275 40.47 -5.08 12.58
CA SER A 275 41.13 -3.78 12.71
C SER A 275 42.64 -3.89 12.53
N SER A 276 43.27 -2.89 11.91
CA SER A 276 44.74 -2.79 11.86
C SER A 276 45.34 -2.71 13.27
N GLY A 277 46.19 -3.68 13.63
CA GLY A 277 46.97 -3.66 14.88
C GLY A 277 47.03 -4.96 15.69
N GLY A 278 46.33 -6.03 15.29
CA GLY A 278 46.44 -7.35 15.92
C GLY A 278 47.36 -8.31 15.16
N ILE A 279 48.23 -9.02 15.87
CA ILE A 279 48.95 -10.20 15.34
C ILE A 279 48.01 -11.42 15.42
N PRO A 280 47.95 -12.36 14.44
CA PRO A 280 47.46 -12.32 13.05
C PRO A 280 45.95 -12.75 12.92
N PRO A 281 45.26 -12.52 11.78
CA PRO A 281 45.38 -13.39 10.59
C PRO A 281 45.85 -12.62 9.33
N ASN A 282 46.25 -13.36 8.29
CA ASN A 282 46.47 -12.83 6.94
C ASN A 282 45.13 -12.39 6.32
N PRO A 283 45.10 -11.34 5.46
CA PRO A 283 46.19 -10.45 5.03
C PRO A 283 46.50 -9.30 6.01
N LYS A 284 47.77 -8.84 6.05
CA LYS A 284 48.21 -7.71 6.89
C LYS A 284 47.87 -6.37 6.25
N ILE A 285 47.23 -5.45 6.98
CA ILE A 285 46.96 -4.09 6.53
C ILE A 285 47.74 -3.06 7.34
N ALA A 286 48.48 -2.20 6.65
CA ALA A 286 49.17 -1.05 7.21
C ALA A 286 48.70 0.24 6.54
N ILE A 287 48.56 1.31 7.32
CA ILE A 287 48.32 2.65 6.80
C ILE A 287 49.53 3.50 7.14
N ASP A 288 50.13 4.11 6.12
CA ASP A 288 51.05 5.22 6.35
C ASP A 288 50.23 6.50 6.56
N GLY A 289 50.68 7.39 7.45
CA GLY A 289 50.02 8.64 7.85
C GLY A 289 49.85 9.68 6.72
N THR A 290 49.92 9.23 5.47
CA THR A 290 49.68 9.95 4.22
C THR A 290 48.50 9.39 3.43
N GLY A 291 47.69 8.47 3.99
CA GLY A 291 46.50 7.89 3.33
C GLY A 291 46.80 6.69 2.42
N LYS A 292 48.02 6.14 2.49
CA LYS A 292 48.43 4.96 1.73
C LYS A 292 48.09 3.70 2.52
N VAL A 293 47.17 2.88 2.02
CA VAL A 293 46.82 1.57 2.60
C VAL A 293 47.63 0.50 1.86
N THR A 294 48.56 -0.13 2.55
CA THR A 294 49.34 -1.27 2.04
C THR A 294 48.78 -2.56 2.61
N ILE A 295 48.45 -3.50 1.72
CA ILE A 295 47.83 -4.78 2.05
C ILE A 295 48.77 -5.87 1.60
N THR A 296 49.29 -6.63 2.56
CA THR A 296 50.23 -7.71 2.31
C THR A 296 49.51 -9.03 2.57
N ASP A 297 49.17 -9.75 1.50
CA ASP A 297 48.74 -11.15 1.58
C ASP A 297 49.97 -12.05 1.51
N THR A 298 50.08 -13.00 2.44
CA THR A 298 51.18 -13.99 2.47
C THR A 298 50.56 -15.36 2.39
N ASP A 299 50.15 -15.78 1.21
CA ASP A 299 49.86 -17.17 0.95
C ASP A 299 51.17 -17.98 0.91
N GLY A 300 51.11 -19.28 1.21
CA GLY A 300 52.29 -20.16 1.34
C GLY A 300 53.14 -20.36 0.07
N LEU A 301 52.98 -19.50 -0.94
CA LEU A 301 53.67 -19.48 -2.23
C LEU A 301 54.33 -18.12 -2.55
N GLY A 302 54.13 -17.07 -1.75
CA GLY A 302 54.73 -15.75 -1.98
C GLY A 302 54.13 -14.65 -1.10
N THR A 303 54.66 -13.43 -1.21
CA THR A 303 54.11 -12.26 -0.51
C THR A 303 53.64 -11.26 -1.56
N ALA A 304 52.32 -11.11 -1.72
CA ALA A 304 51.72 -10.11 -2.60
C ALA A 304 51.44 -8.84 -1.80
N THR A 305 52.03 -7.71 -2.20
CA THR A 305 51.86 -6.42 -1.51
C THR A 305 51.15 -5.44 -2.42
N VAL A 306 49.91 -5.10 -2.06
CA VAL A 306 49.06 -4.22 -2.85
C VAL A 306 48.92 -2.87 -2.17
N GLU A 307 49.18 -1.81 -2.93
CA GLU A 307 49.20 -0.45 -2.42
C GLU A 307 48.02 0.35 -2.97
N TYR A 308 47.20 0.89 -2.07
CA TYR A 308 46.06 1.76 -2.37
C TYR A 308 46.32 3.17 -1.85
N GLN A 309 46.02 4.18 -2.65
CA GLN A 309 46.09 5.57 -2.22
C GLN A 309 44.68 6.11 -2.04
N LEU A 310 44.36 6.55 -0.82
CA LEU A 310 43.15 7.33 -0.54
C LEU A 310 43.49 8.81 -0.63
N THR A 311 42.87 9.50 -1.58
CA THR A 311 43.11 10.94 -1.78
C THR A 311 42.35 11.74 -0.71
N ALA A 312 42.98 12.78 -0.15
CA ALA A 312 42.39 13.65 0.87
C ALA A 312 41.22 14.46 0.30
N ALA A 313 40.01 13.94 0.44
CA ALA A 313 38.76 14.64 0.16
C ALA A 313 37.84 14.57 1.38
N ALA A 314 36.86 15.47 1.46
CA ALA A 314 35.82 15.51 2.51
C ALA A 314 34.92 14.25 2.58
N ALA A 315 35.29 13.21 1.83
CA ALA A 315 34.59 11.99 1.46
C ALA A 315 35.13 10.72 2.15
N ASN A 316 36.15 10.86 3.00
CA ASN A 316 36.65 9.79 3.87
C ASN A 316 36.10 10.01 5.28
N LYS A 317 34.80 9.82 5.51
CA LYS A 317 34.23 9.94 6.86
C LYS A 317 34.36 8.61 7.61
N THR A 318 34.42 8.69 8.94
CA THR A 318 34.33 7.52 9.81
C THR A 318 33.04 6.75 9.51
N GLY A 319 33.19 5.49 9.08
CA GLY A 319 32.09 4.59 8.73
C GLY A 319 32.05 4.17 7.26
N ASP A 320 32.74 4.88 6.38
CA ASP A 320 32.67 4.62 4.93
C ASP A 320 33.33 3.30 4.56
N THR A 321 32.68 2.56 3.66
CA THR A 321 33.09 1.21 3.27
C THR A 321 33.40 1.17 1.76
N TYR A 322 34.59 0.66 1.42
CA TYR A 322 35.13 0.57 0.06
C TYR A 322 35.39 -0.91 -0.28
N THR A 323 34.61 -1.47 -1.21
CA THR A 323 34.89 -2.81 -1.75
C THR A 323 35.86 -2.70 -2.91
N LEU A 324 37.02 -3.34 -2.78
CA LEU A 324 38.07 -3.32 -3.78
C LEU A 324 38.05 -4.64 -4.55
N PRO A 325 37.72 -4.63 -5.85
CA PRO A 325 37.73 -5.84 -6.66
C PRO A 325 39.16 -6.29 -6.96
N HIS A 326 39.31 -7.59 -7.20
CA HIS A 326 40.52 -8.21 -7.73
C HIS A 326 40.97 -7.52 -9.03
N THR A 327 42.23 -7.08 -9.12
CA THR A 327 42.85 -6.68 -10.39
C THR A 327 43.19 -7.90 -11.23
N ALA A 328 42.17 -8.44 -11.89
CA ALA A 328 42.29 -9.08 -13.19
C ALA A 328 40.88 -9.11 -13.80
N SER A 329 40.77 -9.23 -15.11
CA SER A 329 39.53 -9.37 -15.88
C SER A 329 38.64 -10.57 -15.50
N ASP A 330 38.82 -11.16 -14.33
CA ASP A 330 38.08 -12.31 -13.84
C ASP A 330 36.93 -11.86 -12.94
N ARG A 331 35.79 -12.51 -13.14
CA ARG A 331 34.56 -12.27 -12.39
C ARG A 331 34.76 -12.61 -10.91
N ASP A 332 34.32 -11.73 -10.02
CA ASP A 332 34.44 -11.94 -8.58
C ASP A 332 33.35 -12.90 -8.07
N LEU A 333 33.60 -14.21 -8.21
CA LEU A 333 32.71 -15.27 -7.72
C LEU A 333 32.58 -15.26 -6.18
N GLN A 334 33.56 -14.74 -5.43
CA GLN A 334 33.48 -14.69 -3.97
C GLN A 334 32.50 -13.59 -3.52
N TRP A 335 32.56 -12.42 -4.15
CA TRP A 335 31.58 -11.36 -3.92
C TRP A 335 30.16 -11.81 -4.29
N LEU A 336 30.00 -12.48 -5.42
CA LEU A 336 28.70 -12.99 -5.88
C LEU A 336 28.08 -13.99 -4.89
N SER A 337 28.90 -14.91 -4.37
CA SER A 337 28.48 -15.95 -3.42
C SER A 337 28.06 -15.40 -2.05
N LYS A 338 28.70 -14.33 -1.58
CA LYS A 338 28.43 -13.73 -0.26
C LYS A 338 27.55 -12.48 -0.36
N SER A 339 28.10 -11.40 -0.92
CA SER A 339 27.44 -10.10 -1.01
C SER A 339 26.31 -10.09 -2.04
N GLY A 340 26.51 -10.70 -3.21
CA GLY A 340 25.47 -10.81 -4.24
C GLY A 340 24.24 -11.58 -3.73
N LEU A 341 24.47 -12.73 -3.11
CA LEU A 341 23.40 -13.53 -2.49
C LEU A 341 22.71 -12.78 -1.34
N TYR A 342 23.47 -12.08 -0.50
CA TYR A 342 22.92 -11.25 0.57
C TYR A 342 21.98 -10.15 0.04
N LEU A 343 22.35 -9.48 -1.05
CA LEU A 343 21.52 -8.45 -1.68
C LEU A 343 20.19 -9.02 -2.19
N VAL A 344 20.21 -10.19 -2.85
CA VAL A 344 18.98 -10.85 -3.32
C VAL A 344 18.12 -11.32 -2.14
N ASP A 345 18.74 -11.83 -1.08
CA ASP A 345 18.03 -12.27 0.14
C ASP A 345 17.41 -11.11 0.91
N ASN A 346 18.11 -9.97 0.97
CA ASN A 346 17.56 -8.75 1.53
C ASN A 346 16.37 -8.25 0.70
N ALA A 347 16.49 -8.24 -0.63
CA ALA A 347 15.38 -7.90 -1.53
C ALA A 347 14.15 -8.80 -1.33
N HIS A 348 14.36 -10.12 -1.22
CA HIS A 348 13.28 -11.08 -0.96
C HIS A 348 12.62 -10.82 0.40
N SER A 349 13.43 -10.57 1.42
CA SER A 349 12.96 -10.28 2.78
C SER A 349 12.12 -8.99 2.83
N HIS A 350 12.52 -7.95 2.10
CA HIS A 350 11.75 -6.70 1.99
C HIS A 350 10.39 -6.93 1.34
N ILE A 351 10.33 -7.63 0.21
CA ILE A 351 9.07 -7.96 -0.48
C ILE A 351 8.17 -8.82 0.41
N LEU A 352 8.74 -9.80 1.13
CA LEU A 352 7.99 -10.66 2.04
C LEU A 352 7.42 -9.87 3.24
N GLN A 353 8.18 -8.92 3.78
CA GLN A 353 7.72 -8.05 4.85
C GLN A 353 6.54 -7.19 4.38
N ALA A 354 6.66 -6.57 3.21
CA ALA A 354 5.61 -5.81 2.55
C ALA A 354 4.35 -6.65 2.30
N GLN A 355 4.51 -7.88 1.81
CA GLN A 355 3.41 -8.81 1.58
C GLN A 355 2.72 -9.21 2.90
N THR A 356 3.50 -9.47 3.95
CA THR A 356 2.96 -9.85 5.28
C THR A 356 2.15 -8.71 5.88
N GLU A 357 2.63 -7.47 5.76
CA GLU A 357 1.89 -6.29 6.19
C GLU A 357 0.59 -6.11 5.42
N MET A 358 0.62 -6.29 4.09
CA MET A 358 -0.58 -6.23 3.26
C MET A 358 -1.60 -7.33 3.64
N GLY A 359 -1.15 -8.56 3.85
CA GLY A 359 -2.01 -9.66 4.29
C GLY A 359 -2.67 -9.40 5.65
N ALA A 360 -1.93 -8.84 6.60
CA ALA A 360 -2.49 -8.44 7.90
C ALA A 360 -3.56 -7.36 7.76
N ARG A 361 -3.33 -6.35 6.92
CA ARG A 361 -4.30 -5.28 6.63
C ARG A 361 -5.54 -5.84 5.92
N MET A 362 -5.37 -6.68 4.90
CA MET A 362 -6.48 -7.32 4.18
C MET A 362 -7.37 -8.13 5.14
N ALA A 363 -6.78 -8.87 6.08
CA ALA A 363 -7.54 -9.59 7.11
C ALA A 363 -8.38 -8.63 7.99
N MET A 364 -7.84 -7.48 8.37
CA MET A 364 -8.60 -6.45 9.12
C MET A 364 -9.76 -5.90 8.28
N TYR A 365 -9.55 -5.65 6.99
CA TYR A 365 -10.60 -5.15 6.09
C TYR A 365 -11.71 -6.18 5.86
N ILE A 366 -11.37 -7.46 5.73
CA ILE A 366 -12.37 -8.55 5.65
C ILE A 366 -13.21 -8.62 6.93
N GLN A 367 -12.57 -8.46 8.11
CA GLN A 367 -13.30 -8.40 9.38
C GLN A 367 -14.20 -7.16 9.47
N ALA A 368 -13.70 -6.00 9.02
CA ALA A 368 -14.48 -4.78 8.97
C ALA A 368 -15.67 -4.91 8.01
N GLN A 369 -15.49 -5.54 6.84
CA GLN A 369 -16.57 -5.83 5.91
C GLN A 369 -17.69 -6.64 6.58
N ALA A 370 -17.33 -7.73 7.24
CA ALA A 370 -18.30 -8.59 7.92
C ALA A 370 -19.07 -7.83 9.03
N LEU A 371 -18.39 -6.93 9.75
CA LEU A 371 -19.02 -6.08 10.77
C LEU A 371 -19.98 -5.05 10.14
N LEU A 372 -19.56 -4.37 9.07
CA LEU A 372 -20.35 -3.36 8.37
C LEU A 372 -21.60 -3.98 7.71
N GLU A 373 -21.45 -5.14 7.07
CA GLU A 373 -22.56 -5.90 6.50
C GLU A 373 -23.55 -6.35 7.58
N LYS A 374 -23.06 -6.82 8.73
CA LYS A 374 -23.92 -7.13 9.89
C LYS A 374 -24.66 -5.89 10.39
N ASN A 375 -23.96 -4.76 10.54
CA ASN A 375 -24.58 -3.50 10.95
C ASN A 375 -25.62 -3.02 9.93
N ASN A 376 -25.42 -3.28 8.64
CA ASN A 376 -26.37 -2.92 7.60
C ASN A 376 -27.69 -3.69 7.76
N VAL A 377 -27.60 -5.00 8.04
CA VAL A 377 -28.76 -5.84 8.37
C VAL A 377 -29.49 -5.31 9.61
N VAL A 378 -28.76 -5.02 10.69
CA VAL A 378 -29.37 -4.52 11.94
C VAL A 378 -30.05 -3.17 11.74
N ILE A 379 -29.40 -2.22 11.06
CA ILE A 379 -29.98 -0.89 10.79
C ILE A 379 -31.20 -1.03 9.88
N THR A 380 -31.16 -1.92 8.88
CA THR A 380 -32.30 -2.19 8.00
C THR A 380 -33.48 -2.77 8.78
N GLU A 381 -33.22 -3.70 9.72
CA GLU A 381 -34.23 -4.24 10.62
C GLU A 381 -34.85 -3.14 11.51
N ASP A 382 -34.03 -2.23 12.06
CA ASP A 382 -34.50 -1.09 12.84
C ASP A 382 -35.33 -0.08 12.01
N VAL A 383 -34.95 0.13 10.74
CA VAL A 383 -35.72 0.94 9.78
C VAL A 383 -37.08 0.29 9.55
N SER A 384 -37.11 -1.00 9.21
CA SER A 384 -38.34 -1.77 9.00
C SER A 384 -39.23 -1.77 10.23
N ALA A 385 -38.69 -2.04 11.41
CA ALA A 385 -39.46 -2.04 12.66
C ALA A 385 -40.10 -0.66 12.97
N ASN A 386 -39.52 0.43 12.49
CA ASN A 386 -40.01 1.78 12.72
C ASN A 386 -40.90 2.31 11.58
N GLU A 387 -40.65 1.93 10.32
CA GLU A 387 -41.36 2.40 9.12
C GLU A 387 -42.48 1.47 8.65
N ASP A 388 -42.37 0.16 8.85
CA ASP A 388 -43.28 -0.81 8.24
C ASP A 388 -44.64 -0.81 8.92
N LEU A 389 -45.68 -0.98 8.11
CA LEU A 389 -47.05 -1.08 8.56
C LEU A 389 -47.35 -2.51 9.03
N ASP A 390 -47.96 -2.65 10.20
CA ASP A 390 -48.65 -3.88 10.57
C ASP A 390 -49.90 -4.04 9.68
N ILE A 391 -49.73 -4.79 8.58
CA ILE A 391 -50.77 -5.02 7.57
C ILE A 391 -52.03 -5.64 8.20
N ALA A 392 -51.88 -6.55 9.17
CA ALA A 392 -53.01 -7.21 9.80
C ALA A 392 -53.87 -6.19 10.56
N LYS A 393 -53.23 -5.35 11.36
CA LYS A 393 -53.90 -4.25 12.07
C LYS A 393 -54.49 -3.22 11.10
N ALA A 394 -53.77 -2.87 10.04
CA ALA A 394 -54.23 -1.90 9.05
C ALA A 394 -55.45 -2.38 8.27
N ILE A 395 -55.54 -3.67 7.93
CA ILE A 395 -56.73 -4.24 7.28
C ILE A 395 -57.94 -4.20 8.22
N ILE A 396 -57.75 -4.50 9.50
CA ILE A 396 -58.82 -4.40 10.52
C ILE A 396 -59.29 -2.95 10.64
N ASP A 397 -58.37 -2.00 10.73
CA ASP A 397 -58.69 -0.56 10.79
C ASP A 397 -59.37 -0.07 9.50
N PHE A 398 -58.96 -0.56 8.32
CA PHE A 398 -59.61 -0.25 7.06
C PHE A 398 -61.05 -0.75 7.02
N LYS A 399 -61.28 -2.03 7.39
CA LYS A 399 -62.60 -2.65 7.38
C LYS A 399 -63.55 -2.06 8.42
N THR A 400 -63.04 -1.69 9.59
CA THR A 400 -63.83 -0.96 10.58
C THR A 400 -64.18 0.45 10.08
N SER A 401 -63.25 1.17 9.45
CA SER A 401 -63.56 2.48 8.83
C SER A 401 -64.59 2.37 7.71
N GLU A 402 -64.47 1.35 6.83
CA GLU A 402 -65.45 1.07 5.77
C GLU A 402 -66.85 0.80 6.35
N SER A 403 -66.91 0.00 7.43
CA SER A 403 -68.18 -0.34 8.11
C SER A 403 -68.81 0.89 8.76
N ILE A 404 -68.01 1.73 9.44
CA ILE A 404 -68.45 2.99 10.03
C ILE A 404 -68.94 3.95 8.95
N TYR A 405 -68.26 4.06 7.81
CA TYR A 405 -68.68 4.90 6.70
C TYR A 405 -70.05 4.49 6.16
N ARG A 406 -70.26 3.18 5.90
CA ARG A 406 -71.55 2.62 5.47
C ARG A 406 -72.65 2.87 6.51
N ALA A 407 -72.35 2.66 7.80
CA ALA A 407 -73.29 2.94 8.88
C ALA A 407 -73.63 4.44 8.96
N ALA A 408 -72.64 5.32 8.84
CA ALA A 408 -72.82 6.77 8.83
C ALA A 408 -73.71 7.21 7.66
N LEU A 409 -73.51 6.70 6.45
CA LEU A 409 -74.39 6.98 5.31
C LEU A 409 -75.85 6.58 5.59
N SER A 410 -76.08 5.42 6.22
CA SER A 410 -77.42 4.97 6.59
C SER A 410 -78.10 5.86 7.65
N VAL A 411 -77.31 6.41 8.58
CA VAL A 411 -77.79 7.32 9.64
C VAL A 411 -78.00 8.73 9.10
N GLY A 412 -77.12 9.20 8.20
CA GLY A 412 -77.28 10.47 7.48
C GLY A 412 -78.55 10.50 6.62
N ALA A 413 -78.88 9.38 5.96
CA ALA A 413 -80.14 9.21 5.24
C ALA A 413 -81.39 9.29 6.16
N LYS A 414 -81.25 8.99 7.47
CA LYS A 414 -82.32 9.14 8.47
C LYS A 414 -82.36 10.52 9.13
N LEU A 415 -81.22 11.21 9.23
CA LEU A 415 -81.08 12.53 9.86
C LEU A 415 -81.35 13.70 8.91
N MET A 416 -81.32 13.47 7.60
CA MET A 416 -81.90 14.39 6.62
C MET A 416 -83.42 14.14 6.62
N PRO A 417 -84.25 14.98 7.27
CA PRO A 417 -85.69 14.80 7.18
C PRO A 417 -86.11 14.88 5.70
N PRO A 418 -87.17 14.16 5.29
CA PRO A 418 -87.85 14.49 4.05
C PRO A 418 -88.20 15.99 4.13
N SER A 419 -87.70 16.75 3.16
CA SER A 419 -87.99 18.17 2.97
C SER A 419 -89.48 18.43 3.19
N LEU A 420 -89.83 19.51 3.89
CA LEU A 420 -91.11 20.22 4.13
C LEU A 420 -92.46 19.70 3.57
N VAL A 421 -92.49 18.90 2.51
CA VAL A 421 -93.65 18.32 1.83
C VAL A 421 -94.51 17.43 2.73
N ASP A 422 -93.93 16.73 3.71
CA ASP A 422 -94.69 15.88 4.67
C ASP A 422 -95.23 16.66 5.89
N PHE A 423 -94.91 17.96 6.01
CA PHE A 423 -95.51 18.84 7.02
C PHE A 423 -96.73 19.61 6.47
N MET A 424 -97.08 19.38 5.18
CA MET A 424 -98.20 20.02 4.49
C MET A 424 -99.20 19.03 3.86
N SER A 425 -99.13 17.74 4.19
CA SER A 425 -100.20 16.75 3.96
C SER A 425 -100.79 16.32 5.28
#